data_AF-A0A7J8JMU6-F1
#
_entry.id   AF-A0A7J8JMU6-F1
#
_cell.length_a   1.000
_cell.length_b   1.000
_cell.length_c   1.000
_cell.angle_alpha   90.00
_cell.angle_beta   90.00
_cell.angle_gamma   90.00
#
_symmetry.space_group_name_H-M   'P 1'
#
loop_
_entity.id
_entity.type
_entity.pdbx_description
1 polymer ?
#
loop_
_entity_poly.entity_id
_entity_poly.type
_entity_poly.pdbx_seq_one_letter_code
_entity_poly.pdbx_strand_id
1 'polypeptide(L)'
;MSFFNLCLLGYQNSFRQKKRDRTEETNQKELLPTRLPPITSEDENYSVHQNSHARYHEAVRKVLLKTFPNQVFRVPLTDAQNFSFWRSHDPGVHPEETMPWIRGPRHCLIKSPMTRFMDHSILNDRNFSLY
;
A
#
# COMPACT_ATOMS: atom_id res chain seq x y z
N MET A 1 3.77 -48.99 -10.33
CA MET A 1 4.05 -49.20 -8.89
C MET A 1 4.25 -47.84 -8.24
N SER A 2 3.22 -47.42 -7.52
CA SER A 2 3.18 -46.35 -6.50
C SER A 2 4.17 -46.66 -5.35
N PHE A 3 4.60 -45.77 -4.44
CA PHE A 3 3.89 -44.76 -3.66
C PHE A 3 4.88 -43.68 -3.16
N PHE A 4 4.41 -42.42 -3.17
CA PHE A 4 4.75 -41.28 -2.30
C PHE A 4 5.92 -41.42 -1.32
N ASN A 5 7.02 -40.71 -1.60
CA ASN A 5 7.93 -40.25 -0.55
C ASN A 5 7.29 -39.08 0.20
N LEU A 6 6.58 -39.47 1.25
CA LEU A 6 6.46 -38.81 2.56
C LEU A 6 6.45 -37.28 2.57
N CYS A 7 5.22 -36.77 2.59
CA CYS A 7 4.86 -35.55 3.28
C CYS A 7 5.55 -35.41 4.65
N LEU A 8 5.77 -34.15 5.04
CA LEU A 8 5.85 -33.64 6.41
C LEU A 8 7.19 -33.83 7.13
N LEU A 9 8.02 -32.79 7.13
CA LEU A 9 8.41 -32.18 8.40
C LEU A 9 8.70 -30.69 8.21
N GLY A 10 7.61 -29.90 8.13
CA GLY A 10 7.67 -28.49 8.43
C GLY A 10 8.08 -28.26 9.89
N TYR A 11 8.42 -27.02 10.21
CA TYR A 11 8.76 -26.55 11.55
C TYR A 11 7.74 -27.05 12.60
N GLN A 12 8.17 -27.97 13.46
CA GLN A 12 7.34 -28.56 14.50
C GLN A 12 7.02 -27.50 15.56
N ASN A 13 5.74 -27.09 15.63
CA ASN A 13 5.20 -26.29 16.72
C ASN A 13 5.28 -27.07 18.04
N SER A 14 6.19 -26.69 18.94
CA SER A 14 6.26 -27.26 20.29
C SER A 14 5.27 -26.56 21.23
N PHE A 15 3.97 -26.72 20.99
CA PHE A 15 2.94 -26.38 22.00
C PHE A 15 2.39 -27.67 22.61
N ARG A 16 3.23 -28.33 23.40
CA ARG A 16 2.81 -29.45 24.24
C ARG A 16 2.43 -28.92 25.63
N GLN A 17 1.12 -28.73 25.79
CA GLN A 17 0.31 -28.91 27.00
C GLN A 17 1.02 -28.83 28.37
N LYS A 18 0.79 -27.73 29.08
CA LYS A 18 0.73 -27.74 30.56
C LYS A 18 -0.69 -27.37 30.98
N LYS A 19 -1.38 -28.30 31.65
CA LYS A 19 -2.71 -28.08 32.23
C LYS A 19 -2.59 -27.44 33.61
N ARG A 20 -3.49 -26.46 33.86
CA ARG A 20 -4.13 -26.05 35.15
C ARG A 20 -3.26 -25.28 36.16
N ASP A 21 -3.70 -24.23 36.88
CA ASP A 21 -4.95 -23.47 37.03
C ASP A 21 -4.59 -22.08 37.65
N ARG A 22 -5.26 -20.99 37.26
CA ARG A 22 -5.78 -19.90 38.14
C ARG A 22 -6.22 -18.68 37.33
N THR A 23 -7.42 -18.21 37.67
CA THR A 23 -8.09 -17.01 37.20
C THR A 23 -7.25 -15.76 37.42
N GLU A 24 -6.74 -15.16 36.35
CA GLU A 24 -6.46 -13.72 36.27
C GLU A 24 -6.81 -13.26 34.85
N GLU A 25 -7.83 -12.41 34.76
CA GLU A 25 -8.26 -11.74 33.54
C GLU A 25 -7.15 -10.79 33.07
N THR A 26 -6.22 -11.31 32.29
CA THR A 26 -5.27 -10.48 31.55
C THR A 26 -5.76 -10.34 30.13
N ASN A 27 -6.29 -9.15 29.84
CA ASN A 27 -6.64 -8.62 28.53
C ASN A 27 -5.70 -9.17 27.44
N GLN A 28 -6.16 -10.20 26.72
CA GLN A 28 -5.53 -10.62 25.49
C GLN A 28 -5.78 -9.49 24.49
N LYS A 29 -4.84 -8.55 24.39
CA LYS A 29 -4.69 -7.78 23.16
C LYS A 29 -4.43 -8.82 22.07
N GLU A 30 -5.45 -9.08 21.26
CA GLU A 30 -5.35 -9.93 20.09
C GLU A 30 -4.06 -9.59 19.36
N LEU A 31 -3.16 -10.57 19.29
CA LEU A 31 -2.01 -10.52 18.41
C LEU A 31 -2.56 -10.17 17.03
N LEU A 32 -2.19 -8.98 16.55
CA LEU A 32 -2.52 -8.50 15.21
C LEU A 32 -2.43 -9.69 14.27
N PRO A 33 -3.54 -10.10 13.64
CA PRO A 33 -3.52 -11.35 12.92
C PRO A 33 -2.44 -11.22 11.85
N THR A 34 -1.62 -12.24 11.70
CA THR A 34 -0.82 -12.51 10.49
C THR A 34 -1.76 -12.81 9.31
N ARG A 35 -2.82 -12.02 9.14
CA ARG A 35 -3.79 -12.09 8.07
C ARG A 35 -3.48 -10.93 7.16
N LEU A 36 -3.48 -11.24 5.86
CA LEU A 36 -3.44 -10.25 4.80
C LEU A 36 -4.48 -9.15 5.08
N PRO A 37 -4.21 -7.90 4.69
CA PRO A 37 -5.12 -6.79 4.95
C PRO A 37 -6.55 -7.17 4.54
N PRO A 38 -7.55 -6.90 5.40
CA PRO A 38 -8.93 -7.24 5.09
C PRO A 38 -9.36 -6.53 3.81
N ILE A 39 -9.96 -7.28 2.89
CA ILE A 39 -10.65 -6.70 1.72
C ILE A 39 -11.85 -5.95 2.30
N THR A 40 -11.90 -4.63 2.14
CA THR A 40 -13.08 -3.84 2.49
C THR A 40 -14.22 -4.29 1.61
N SER A 41 -15.24 -4.94 2.19
CA SER A 41 -16.43 -5.41 1.48
C SER A 41 -17.43 -4.29 1.19
N GLU A 42 -17.14 -3.06 1.60
CA GLU A 42 -17.87 -1.84 1.22
C GLU A 42 -17.51 -1.44 -0.21
N ASP A 43 -17.78 -2.32 -1.17
CA ASP A 43 -17.51 -2.05 -2.56
C ASP A 43 -18.63 -1.16 -3.12
N GLU A 44 -18.52 0.15 -2.87
CA GLU A 44 -19.45 1.18 -3.36
C GLU A 44 -19.51 1.22 -4.91
N ASN A 45 -18.52 0.66 -5.61
CA ASN A 45 -18.44 0.79 -7.06
C ASN A 45 -19.43 -0.11 -7.81
N TYR A 46 -19.84 -1.23 -7.23
CA TYR A 46 -20.88 -2.07 -7.83
C TYR A 46 -22.19 -1.32 -8.05
N SER A 47 -22.49 -0.34 -7.19
CA SER A 47 -23.67 0.53 -7.32
C SER A 47 -23.62 1.41 -8.58
N VAL A 48 -22.41 1.86 -8.96
CA VAL A 48 -22.20 2.81 -10.06
C VAL A 48 -22.49 2.17 -11.42
N HIS A 49 -22.04 0.94 -11.65
CA HIS A 49 -22.17 0.28 -12.96
C HIS A 49 -23.16 -0.88 -12.99
N GLN A 50 -23.65 -1.38 -11.84
CA GLN A 50 -24.64 -2.46 -11.75
C GLN A 50 -24.26 -3.71 -12.59
N ASN A 51 -22.98 -4.10 -12.58
CA ASN A 51 -22.43 -5.20 -13.38
C ASN A 51 -22.62 -5.08 -14.90
N SER A 52 -22.98 -3.91 -15.43
CA SER A 52 -23.02 -3.65 -16.86
C SER A 52 -21.65 -3.23 -17.38
N HIS A 53 -21.16 -3.92 -18.41
CA HIS A 53 -19.90 -3.60 -19.07
C HIS A 53 -19.90 -2.17 -19.68
N ALA A 54 -20.99 -1.78 -20.35
CA ALA A 54 -21.08 -0.46 -20.97
C ALA A 54 -20.99 0.67 -19.94
N ARG A 55 -21.75 0.54 -18.84
CA ARG A 55 -21.74 1.52 -17.74
C ARG A 55 -20.40 1.58 -17.01
N TYR A 56 -19.72 0.44 -16.87
CA TYR A 56 -18.38 0.41 -16.31
C TYR A 56 -17.40 1.25 -17.15
N HIS A 57 -17.38 1.05 -18.47
CA HIS A 57 -16.53 1.85 -19.35
C HIS A 57 -16.86 3.34 -19.32
N GLU A 58 -18.14 3.70 -19.22
CA GLU A 58 -18.55 5.10 -19.02
C GLU A 58 -18.04 5.68 -17.70
N ALA A 59 -18.11 4.91 -16.60
CA ALA A 59 -17.59 5.31 -15.30
C ALA A 59 -16.06 5.46 -15.30
N VAL A 60 -15.34 4.57 -15.98
CA VAL A 60 -13.88 4.68 -16.17
C VAL A 60 -13.53 5.96 -16.92
N ARG A 61 -14.21 6.26 -18.03
CA ARG A 61 -13.98 7.48 -18.82
C ARG A 61 -14.23 8.76 -18.00
N LYS A 62 -15.19 8.72 -17.09
CA LYS A 62 -15.54 9.84 -16.20
C LYS A 62 -14.73 9.86 -14.91
N VAL A 63 -13.80 8.91 -14.69
CA VAL A 63 -13.00 8.79 -13.46
C VAL A 63 -13.88 8.74 -12.21
N LEU A 64 -15.00 8.02 -12.28
CA LEU A 64 -15.98 7.92 -11.18
C LEU A 64 -15.73 6.72 -10.26
N LEU A 65 -14.83 5.80 -10.65
CA LEU A 65 -14.50 4.64 -9.84
C LEU A 65 -13.65 5.08 -8.64
N LYS A 66 -14.14 4.81 -7.43
CA LYS A 66 -13.46 5.17 -6.18
C LYS A 66 -12.44 4.13 -5.71
N THR A 67 -12.39 2.94 -6.33
CA THR A 67 -11.65 1.81 -5.77
C THR A 67 -10.27 1.69 -6.40
N PHE A 68 -9.28 1.48 -5.54
CA PHE A 68 -7.93 1.11 -5.95
C PHE A 68 -7.79 -0.42 -6.02
N PRO A 69 -6.85 -0.94 -6.82
CA PRO A 69 -6.68 -2.39 -7.00
C PRO A 69 -6.42 -3.16 -5.70
N ASN A 70 -5.79 -2.52 -4.71
CA ASN A 70 -5.50 -3.11 -3.39
C ASN A 70 -6.72 -3.20 -2.46
N GLN A 71 -7.81 -2.50 -2.78
CA GLN A 71 -9.09 -2.62 -2.08
C GLN A 71 -9.93 -3.77 -2.65
N VAL A 72 -9.74 -4.08 -3.94
CA VAL A 72 -10.49 -5.13 -4.65
C VAL A 72 -9.77 -6.48 -4.55
N PHE A 73 -8.44 -6.48 -4.73
CA PHE A 73 -7.63 -7.68 -4.77
C PHE A 73 -6.72 -7.78 -3.55
N ARG A 74 -6.47 -9.00 -3.08
CA ARG A 74 -5.52 -9.27 -1.98
C ARG A 74 -4.06 -9.20 -2.41
N VAL A 75 -3.81 -9.48 -3.69
CA VAL A 75 -2.48 -9.61 -4.28
C VAL A 75 -2.53 -8.89 -5.64
N PRO A 76 -1.45 -8.19 -6.05
CA PRO A 76 -1.37 -7.60 -7.37
C PRO A 76 -1.47 -8.70 -8.44
N LEU A 77 -2.39 -8.52 -9.38
CA LEU A 77 -2.61 -9.44 -10.50
C LEU A 77 -1.67 -9.14 -11.67
N THR A 78 -1.15 -7.92 -11.75
CA THR A 78 -0.26 -7.48 -12.81
C THR A 78 0.98 -6.80 -12.23
N ASP A 79 2.09 -6.87 -12.95
CA ASP A 79 3.34 -6.24 -12.51
C ASP A 79 3.22 -4.72 -12.34
N ALA A 80 2.37 -4.09 -13.15
CA ALA A 80 2.08 -2.66 -13.02
C ALA A 80 1.40 -2.31 -11.69
N GLN A 81 0.65 -3.24 -11.08
CA GLN A 81 0.02 -3.02 -9.78
C GLN A 81 1.05 -3.03 -8.63
N ASN A 82 2.19 -3.73 -8.77
CA ASN A 82 3.19 -3.87 -7.70
C ASN A 82 3.71 -2.54 -7.14
N PHE A 83 3.83 -1.50 -7.97
CA PHE A 83 4.45 -0.22 -7.58
C PHE A 83 3.70 0.55 -6.49
N SER A 84 2.36 0.49 -6.51
CA SER A 84 1.50 1.25 -5.59
C SER A 84 0.61 0.37 -4.73
N PHE A 85 0.59 -0.95 -4.95
CA PHE A 85 -0.28 -1.88 -4.24
C PHE A 85 -0.23 -1.73 -2.72
N TRP A 86 0.99 -1.57 -2.19
CA TRP A 86 1.27 -1.52 -0.75
C TRP A 86 1.20 -0.12 -0.15
N ARG A 87 0.89 0.92 -0.94
CA ARG A 87 0.72 2.28 -0.39
C ARG A 87 -0.66 2.46 0.24
N SER A 88 -0.70 3.17 1.36
CA SER A 88 -1.94 3.71 1.90
C SER A 88 -2.51 4.76 0.94
N HIS A 89 -3.84 4.79 0.80
CA HIS A 89 -4.55 5.73 -0.08
C HIS A 89 -5.25 6.85 0.71
N ASP A 90 -5.16 6.81 2.04
CA ASP A 90 -5.75 7.81 2.90
C ASP A 90 -5.08 9.17 2.68
N PRO A 91 -5.84 10.24 2.35
CA PRO A 91 -5.29 11.52 1.90
C PRO A 91 -4.52 12.31 2.98
N GLY A 92 -4.42 11.79 4.20
CA GLY A 92 -3.64 12.38 5.30
C GLY A 92 -2.47 11.53 5.77
N VAL A 93 -2.29 10.30 5.26
CA VAL A 93 -1.25 9.39 5.76
C VAL A 93 -0.02 9.53 4.90
N HIS A 94 1.07 9.99 5.51
CA HIS A 94 2.35 10.06 4.81
C HIS A 94 2.84 8.63 4.52
N PRO A 95 3.35 8.34 3.30
CA PRO A 95 3.88 7.02 2.98
C PRO A 95 4.97 6.55 3.95
N GLU A 96 5.73 7.49 4.51
CA GLU A 96 6.73 7.25 5.53
C GLU A 96 6.13 6.67 6.82
N GLU A 97 4.93 7.11 7.21
CA GLU A 97 4.25 6.60 8.39
C GLU A 97 3.83 5.15 8.21
N THR A 98 3.24 4.83 7.06
CA THR A 98 2.81 3.48 6.68
C THR A 98 3.98 2.54 6.42
N MET A 99 5.08 3.04 5.85
CA MET A 99 6.19 2.22 5.35
C MET A 99 7.50 2.61 6.05
N PRO A 100 7.81 2.01 7.22
CA PRO A 100 8.93 2.43 8.05
C PRO A 100 10.30 2.27 7.38
N TRP A 101 10.43 1.36 6.41
CA TRP A 101 11.66 1.18 5.63
C TRP A 101 11.95 2.33 4.65
N ILE A 102 10.98 3.21 4.38
CA ILE A 102 11.15 4.43 3.57
C ILE A 102 11.65 5.60 4.45
N ARG A 103 11.54 5.50 5.78
CA ARG A 103 11.94 6.57 6.70
C ARG A 103 13.44 6.76 6.68
N GLY A 104 13.87 7.96 6.32
CA GLY A 104 15.27 8.37 6.33
C GLY A 104 15.38 9.88 6.25
N PRO A 105 16.49 10.47 6.70
CA PRO A 105 16.70 11.91 6.58
C PRO A 105 16.69 12.30 5.10
N ARG A 106 15.76 13.18 4.72
CA ARG A 106 15.67 13.73 3.37
C ARG A 106 16.28 15.13 3.36
N HIS A 107 17.26 15.33 2.50
CA HIS A 107 17.86 16.63 2.26
C HIS A 107 17.35 17.16 0.91
N CYS A 108 16.13 17.69 0.92
CA CYS A 108 15.57 18.31 -0.27
C CYS A 108 16.44 19.50 -0.70
N LEU A 109 16.69 19.62 -2.00
CA LEU A 109 17.37 20.80 -2.53
C LEU A 109 16.44 22.00 -2.41
N ILE A 110 16.68 22.85 -1.41
CA ILE A 110 15.97 24.12 -1.24
C ILE A 110 16.75 25.19 -1.99
N LYS A 111 16.19 25.67 -3.10
CA LYS A 111 16.81 26.77 -3.87
C LYS A 111 16.83 28.04 -3.04
N SER A 112 18.03 28.61 -2.87
CA SER A 112 18.22 29.90 -2.20
C SER A 112 17.57 31.04 -3.01
N PRO A 113 17.28 32.20 -2.39
CA PRO A 113 16.79 33.38 -3.11
C PRO A 113 17.71 33.77 -4.28
N MET A 114 19.03 33.67 -4.08
CA MET A 114 20.02 33.94 -5.13
C MET A 114 19.90 32.94 -6.28
N THR A 115 19.77 31.63 -5.98
CA THR A 115 19.59 30.60 -7.01
C THR A 115 18.30 30.82 -7.80
N ARG A 116 17.21 31.19 -7.13
CA ARG A 116 15.94 31.51 -7.81
C ARG A 116 16.05 32.75 -8.70
N PHE A 117 16.76 33.78 -8.24
CA PHE A 117 17.02 34.98 -9.04
C PHE A 117 17.81 34.65 -10.31
N MET A 118 18.87 33.85 -10.19
CA MET A 118 19.67 33.40 -11.33
C MET A 118 18.85 32.55 -12.31
N ASP A 119 18.00 31.64 -11.80
CA ASP A 119 17.09 30.86 -12.66
C ASP A 119 16.14 31.78 -13.45
N HIS A 120 15.63 32.85 -12.81
CA HIS A 120 14.78 33.83 -13.46
C HIS A 120 15.52 34.69 -14.49
N SER A 121 16.76 35.11 -14.21
CA SER A 121 17.54 35.93 -15.13
C SER A 121 17.91 35.16 -16.40
N ILE A 122 18.28 33.88 -16.27
CA ILE A 122 18.56 33.00 -17.42
C ILE A 122 17.34 32.87 -18.36
N LEU A 123 16.13 32.82 -17.79
CA LEU A 123 14.91 32.67 -18.59
C LEU A 123 14.45 33.99 -19.23
N ASN A 124 14.69 35.13 -18.57
CA ASN A 124 14.15 36.41 -18.99
C ASN A 124 15.13 37.24 -19.84
N ASP A 125 16.44 37.08 -19.62
CA ASP A 125 17.44 37.94 -20.23
C ASP A 125 18.35 37.14 -21.18
N ARG A 126 18.21 37.43 -22.47
CA ARG A 126 18.91 36.73 -23.56
C ARG A 126 20.42 37.02 -23.57
N ASN A 127 20.84 38.10 -22.92
CA ASN A 127 22.25 38.50 -22.83
C ASN A 127 22.89 38.05 -21.50
N PHE A 128 22.16 37.36 -20.63
CA PHE A 128 22.69 36.90 -19.37
C PHE A 128 23.60 35.69 -19.58
N SER A 129 24.90 35.85 -19.27
CA SER A 129 25.88 34.76 -19.18
C SER A 129 26.40 34.64 -17.75
N LEU A 130 26.60 33.39 -17.29
CA LEU A 130 27.19 33.09 -15.98
C LEU A 130 28.73 33.22 -15.97
N TYR A 131 29.31 33.69 -17.08
CA TYR A 131 30.74 33.82 -17.35
C TYR A 131 30.99 35.07 -18.19
#